data_AF-A0A945D980-F1
#
_entry.id   AF-A0A945D980-F1
#
_cell.length_a   1.000
_cell.length_b   1.000
_cell.length_c   1.000
_cell.angle_alpha   90.00
_cell.angle_beta   90.00
_cell.angle_gamma   90.00
#
_symmetry.space_group_name_H-M   'P 1'
#
loop_
_entity.id
_entity.type
_entity.pdbx_description
1 polymer ?
#
loop_
_entity_poly.entity_id
_entity_poly.type
_entity_poly.pdbx_seq_one_letter_code
_entity_poly.pdbx_strand_id
1 'polypeptide(L)'
;MKKIVAISQGYTSTALASAVKTTLSDLSSSGPQAQLSALRTLMPHAQNKETQIQRLANISTLTELLKTAYLKIQECIISLLINLPQNPNTHNHLLDAIPKLTDLLRPPAGVHSPTDLELTLAAQVKINATHLLKTLSQTPTTHATIIENLDITVLLNLLNSSSSAVKLWKNLLANNENTFLNKLSPHKKQIALSLIYHPKLCVLLAAKLMRRWWLQAKDFIQRHLPPGYTPILG
;
A
#
# COMPACT_ATOMS: atom_id res chain seq x y z
N MET A 1 16.45 -29.34 2.62
CA MET A 1 15.32 -28.52 2.13
C MET A 1 14.02 -29.18 2.56
N LYS A 2 13.16 -28.49 3.31
CA LYS A 2 11.83 -29.03 3.65
C LYS A 2 10.92 -28.96 2.42
N LYS A 3 10.16 -30.02 2.17
CA LYS A 3 9.23 -30.11 1.04
C LYS A 3 7.90 -29.50 1.47
N ILE A 4 7.51 -28.39 0.86
CA ILE A 4 6.19 -27.81 1.11
C ILE A 4 5.13 -28.74 0.51
N VAL A 5 4.15 -29.12 1.33
CA VAL A 5 3.03 -29.98 0.92
C VAL A 5 2.02 -29.13 0.14
N ALA A 6 1.71 -29.54 -1.09
CA ALA A 6 0.70 -28.87 -1.90
C ALA A 6 -0.71 -29.11 -1.33
N ILE A 7 -1.51 -28.04 -1.24
CA ILE A 7 -2.91 -28.10 -0.81
C ILE A 7 -3.78 -28.43 -2.03
N SER A 8 -4.41 -29.60 -2.05
CA SER A 8 -5.35 -30.06 -3.07
C SER A 8 -6.81 -29.68 -2.75
N GLN A 9 -7.67 -29.69 -3.76
CA GLN A 9 -9.13 -29.59 -3.54
C GLN A 9 -9.64 -30.87 -2.85
N GLY A 10 -10.59 -30.73 -1.91
CA GLY A 10 -11.23 -31.87 -1.22
C GLY A 10 -10.89 -32.07 0.26
N TYR A 11 -10.06 -31.23 0.88
CA TYR A 11 -9.83 -31.28 2.32
C TYR A 11 -11.10 -30.93 3.13
N THR A 12 -11.30 -31.62 4.25
CA THR A 12 -12.19 -31.15 5.31
C THR A 12 -11.65 -29.83 5.89
N SER A 13 -12.51 -28.98 6.46
CA SER A 13 -12.11 -27.64 6.95
C SER A 13 -10.96 -27.69 7.97
N THR A 14 -10.93 -28.72 8.81
CA THR A 14 -9.87 -28.96 9.82
C THR A 14 -8.54 -29.41 9.19
N ALA A 15 -8.59 -30.33 8.22
CA ALA A 15 -7.40 -30.78 7.51
C ALA A 15 -6.81 -29.67 6.64
N LEU A 16 -7.66 -28.84 6.03
CA LEU A 16 -7.25 -27.65 5.29
C LEU A 16 -6.53 -26.65 6.21
N ALA A 17 -7.08 -26.38 7.40
CA ALA A 17 -6.44 -25.48 8.36
C ALA A 17 -5.05 -25.99 8.79
N SER A 18 -4.92 -27.29 9.08
CA SER A 18 -3.63 -27.90 9.43
C SER A 18 -2.60 -27.80 8.29
N ALA A 19 -3.03 -28.05 7.04
CA ALA A 19 -2.18 -27.92 5.87
C ALA A 19 -1.72 -26.47 5.65
N VAL A 20 -2.62 -25.50 5.79
CA VAL A 20 -2.28 -24.07 5.70
C VAL A 20 -1.30 -23.66 6.80
N LYS A 21 -1.52 -24.08 8.05
CA LYS A 21 -0.62 -23.78 9.16
C LYS A 21 0.81 -24.28 8.88
N THR A 22 0.92 -25.55 8.47
CA THR A 22 2.21 -26.18 8.16
C THR A 22 2.90 -25.47 7.01
N THR A 23 2.16 -25.22 5.93
CA THR A 23 2.66 -24.49 4.74
C THR A 23 3.19 -23.11 5.13
N LEU A 24 2.44 -22.33 5.91
CA LEU A 24 2.86 -21.00 6.35
C LEU A 24 4.09 -21.04 7.26
N SER A 25 4.21 -22.04 8.13
CA SER A 25 5.36 -22.19 9.02
C SER A 25 6.66 -22.55 8.29
N ASP A 26 6.56 -23.31 7.18
CA ASP A 26 7.74 -23.73 6.41
C ASP A 26 8.17 -22.69 5.36
N LEU A 27 7.33 -21.71 5.03
CA LEU A 27 7.60 -20.67 4.03
C LEU A 27 8.92 -19.91 4.29
N SER A 28 9.17 -19.51 5.54
CA SER A 28 10.37 -18.73 5.92
C SER A 28 11.67 -19.50 5.72
N SER A 29 11.62 -20.84 5.78
CA SER A 29 12.78 -21.72 5.61
C SER A 29 12.98 -22.23 4.17
N SER A 30 12.11 -21.81 3.25
CA SER A 30 12.03 -22.35 1.88
C SER A 30 12.65 -21.40 0.85
N GLY A 31 13.17 -21.96 -0.25
CA GLY A 31 13.69 -21.17 -1.36
C GLY A 31 12.57 -20.44 -2.14
N PRO A 32 12.90 -19.40 -2.95
CA PRO A 32 11.91 -18.54 -3.62
C PRO A 32 10.90 -19.29 -4.49
N GLN A 33 11.33 -20.33 -5.20
CA GLN A 33 10.45 -21.15 -6.05
C GLN A 33 9.46 -21.96 -5.22
N ALA A 34 9.92 -22.54 -4.11
CA ALA A 34 9.07 -23.26 -3.17
C ALA A 34 8.06 -22.32 -2.50
N GLN A 35 8.52 -21.14 -2.05
CA GLN A 35 7.66 -20.09 -1.51
C GLN A 35 6.56 -19.68 -2.49
N LEU A 36 6.91 -19.42 -3.76
CA LEU A 36 5.94 -19.05 -4.78
C LEU A 36 4.90 -20.17 -5.02
N SER A 37 5.36 -21.43 -5.08
CA SER A 37 4.46 -22.58 -5.25
C SER A 37 3.47 -22.71 -4.08
N ALA A 38 3.96 -22.54 -2.86
CA ALA A 38 3.16 -22.58 -1.64
C ALA A 38 2.11 -21.47 -1.62
N LEU A 39 2.53 -20.22 -1.89
CA LEU A 39 1.64 -19.06 -1.92
C LEU A 39 0.53 -19.25 -2.97
N ARG A 40 0.84 -19.81 -4.13
CA ARG A 40 -0.15 -20.15 -5.16
C ARG A 40 -1.16 -21.19 -4.70
N THR A 41 -0.73 -22.19 -3.92
CA THR A 41 -1.68 -23.17 -3.34
C THR A 41 -2.54 -22.57 -2.21
N LEU A 42 -2.10 -21.49 -1.57
CA LEU A 42 -2.88 -20.79 -0.54
C LEU A 42 -3.95 -19.86 -1.13
N MET A 43 -3.71 -19.28 -2.31
CA MET A 43 -4.61 -18.29 -2.92
C MET A 43 -6.07 -18.76 -3.11
N PRO A 44 -6.36 -19.97 -3.65
CA PRO A 44 -7.73 -20.45 -3.85
C PRO A 44 -8.55 -20.54 -2.56
N HIS A 45 -7.88 -20.68 -1.42
CA HIS A 45 -8.53 -20.84 -0.12
C HIS A 45 -8.63 -19.52 0.64
N ALA A 46 -8.37 -18.37 0.01
CA ALA A 46 -8.23 -17.11 0.74
C ALA A 46 -9.47 -16.59 1.46
N GLN A 47 -10.64 -17.02 1.03
CA GLN A 47 -11.92 -16.64 1.62
C GLN A 47 -12.43 -17.67 2.65
N ASN A 48 -11.74 -18.81 2.83
CA ASN A 48 -12.15 -19.81 3.81
C ASN A 48 -11.81 -19.35 5.24
N LYS A 49 -12.82 -19.34 6.12
CA LYS A 49 -12.73 -18.85 7.50
C LYS A 49 -11.67 -19.56 8.33
N GLU A 50 -11.56 -20.88 8.24
CA GLU A 50 -10.56 -21.65 8.98
C GLU A 50 -9.14 -21.32 8.52
N THR A 51 -8.94 -21.11 7.21
CA THR A 51 -7.63 -20.70 6.69
C THR A 51 -7.30 -19.24 7.02
N GLN A 52 -8.31 -18.36 7.16
CA GLN A 52 -8.09 -16.98 7.61
C GLN A 52 -7.53 -16.96 9.04
N ILE A 53 -8.04 -17.81 9.94
CA ILE A 53 -7.50 -17.95 11.30
C ILE A 53 -6.02 -18.33 11.26
N GLN A 54 -5.65 -19.29 10.43
CA GLN A 54 -4.26 -19.74 10.33
C GLN A 54 -3.34 -18.68 9.71
N ARG A 55 -3.84 -17.87 8.77
CA ARG A 55 -3.08 -16.75 8.22
C ARG A 55 -2.90 -15.62 9.22
N LEU A 56 -3.93 -15.30 9.99
CA LEU A 56 -3.82 -14.33 11.09
C LEU A 56 -2.76 -14.78 12.10
N ALA A 57 -2.73 -16.07 12.44
CA ALA A 57 -1.72 -16.64 13.32
C ALA A 57 -0.29 -16.60 12.76
N ASN A 58 -0.11 -16.40 11.44
CA ASN A 58 1.19 -16.38 10.76
C ASN A 58 1.44 -15.06 9.99
N ILE A 59 0.75 -13.99 10.37
CA ILE A 59 0.80 -12.71 9.66
C ILE A 59 2.18 -12.05 9.74
N SER A 60 2.92 -12.29 10.82
CA SER A 60 4.32 -11.89 10.97
C SER A 60 5.21 -12.54 9.91
N THR A 61 5.07 -13.85 9.68
CA THR A 61 5.80 -14.58 8.64
C THR A 61 5.50 -14.01 7.24
N LEU A 62 4.24 -13.72 6.95
CA LEU A 62 3.84 -13.09 5.68
C LEU A 62 4.46 -11.69 5.53
N THR A 63 4.46 -10.91 6.60
CA THR A 63 5.03 -9.56 6.64
C THR A 63 6.54 -9.54 6.49
N GLU A 64 7.25 -10.52 7.06
CA GLU A 64 8.69 -10.68 6.85
C GLU A 64 9.01 -11.04 5.40
N LEU A 65 8.23 -11.96 4.80
CA LEU A 65 8.43 -12.37 3.41
C LEU A 65 8.16 -11.25 2.41
N LEU A 66 7.35 -10.24 2.77
CA LEU A 66 7.13 -9.01 2.01
C LEU A 66 8.43 -8.22 1.78
N LYS A 67 9.46 -8.41 2.62
CA LYS A 67 10.77 -7.73 2.50
C LYS A 67 11.64 -8.30 1.38
N THR A 68 11.27 -9.44 0.79
CA THR A 68 11.97 -10.07 -0.33
C THR A 68 12.11 -9.16 -1.54
N ALA A 69 13.07 -9.44 -2.44
CA ALA A 69 13.22 -8.74 -3.71
C ALA A 69 12.33 -9.30 -4.85
N TYR A 70 11.75 -10.49 -4.67
CA TYR A 70 10.96 -11.15 -5.71
C TYR A 70 9.55 -10.57 -5.83
N LEU A 71 9.30 -9.76 -6.87
CA LEU A 71 8.01 -9.09 -7.12
C LEU A 71 6.81 -10.04 -7.13
N LYS A 72 6.96 -11.26 -7.69
CA LYS A 72 5.87 -12.26 -7.70
C LYS A 72 5.50 -12.75 -6.29
N ILE A 73 6.50 -12.89 -5.41
CA ILE A 73 6.27 -13.29 -4.02
C ILE A 73 5.58 -12.14 -3.27
N GLN A 74 6.06 -10.90 -3.45
CA GLN A 74 5.42 -9.70 -2.89
C GLN A 74 3.96 -9.57 -3.33
N GLU A 75 3.68 -9.73 -4.63
CA GLU A 75 2.32 -9.67 -5.18
C GLU A 75 1.40 -10.69 -4.50
N CYS A 76 1.82 -11.96 -4.46
CA CYS A 76 1.03 -13.03 -3.85
C CYS A 76 0.78 -12.78 -2.36
N ILE A 77 1.78 -12.30 -1.62
CA ILE A 77 1.63 -12.01 -0.19
C ILE A 77 0.64 -10.86 0.02
N ILE A 78 0.78 -9.75 -0.71
CA ILE A 78 -0.15 -8.62 -0.56
C ILE A 78 -1.57 -9.05 -0.92
N SER A 79 -1.73 -9.86 -1.97
CA SER A 79 -3.03 -10.45 -2.35
C SER A 79 -3.60 -11.34 -1.23
N LEU A 80 -2.79 -12.13 -0.53
CA LEU A 80 -3.24 -12.90 0.64
C LEU A 80 -3.64 -12.00 1.81
N LEU A 81 -2.89 -10.92 2.08
CA LEU A 81 -3.18 -9.98 3.18
C LEU A 81 -4.46 -9.17 2.94
N ILE A 82 -4.75 -8.79 1.70
CA ILE A 82 -6.01 -8.11 1.33
C ILE A 82 -7.23 -9.00 1.64
N ASN A 83 -7.09 -10.31 1.51
CA ASN A 83 -8.17 -11.28 1.76
C ASN A 83 -8.37 -11.63 3.24
N LEU A 84 -7.60 -11.04 4.17
CA LEU A 84 -7.83 -11.22 5.60
C LEU A 84 -9.07 -10.42 6.06
N PRO A 85 -9.72 -10.84 7.16
CA PRO A 85 -10.80 -10.07 7.78
C PRO A 85 -10.34 -8.66 8.15
N GLN A 86 -11.02 -7.64 7.62
CA GLN A 86 -10.67 -6.22 7.80
C GLN A 86 -11.28 -5.67 9.09
N ASN A 87 -10.80 -6.18 10.23
CA ASN A 87 -11.19 -5.73 11.56
C ASN A 87 -10.01 -5.07 12.29
N PRO A 88 -10.26 -4.31 13.38
CA PRO A 88 -9.20 -3.59 14.10
C PRO A 88 -8.06 -4.47 14.61
N ASN A 89 -8.35 -5.71 15.03
CA ASN A 89 -7.33 -6.64 15.51
C ASN A 89 -6.38 -7.05 14.38
N THR A 90 -6.92 -7.41 13.21
CA THR A 90 -6.10 -7.69 12.01
C THR A 90 -5.27 -6.48 11.60
N HIS A 91 -5.84 -5.28 11.66
CA HIS A 91 -5.15 -4.03 11.31
C HIS A 91 -3.94 -3.78 12.21
N ASN A 92 -4.08 -4.01 13.52
CA ASN A 92 -2.97 -3.89 14.47
C ASN A 92 -1.84 -4.90 14.15
N HIS A 93 -2.18 -6.13 13.77
CA HIS A 93 -1.18 -7.11 13.35
C HIS A 93 -0.48 -6.78 12.03
N LEU A 94 -1.05 -5.88 11.22
CA LEU A 94 -0.49 -5.41 9.96
C LEU A 94 0.34 -4.13 10.10
N LEU A 95 0.48 -3.57 11.31
CA LEU A 95 1.29 -2.37 11.55
C LEU A 95 2.72 -2.53 11.05
N ASP A 96 3.34 -3.68 11.32
CA ASP A 96 4.73 -3.97 10.93
C ASP A 96 4.90 -4.08 9.40
N ALA A 97 3.81 -4.30 8.66
CA ALA A 97 3.84 -4.36 7.21
C ALA A 97 3.82 -2.97 6.57
N ILE A 98 3.31 -1.94 7.27
CA ILE A 98 3.10 -0.60 6.73
C ILE A 98 4.39 0.01 6.14
N PRO A 99 5.55 0.03 6.85
CA PRO A 99 6.77 0.62 6.30
C PRO A 99 7.17 -0.01 4.96
N LYS A 100 7.10 -1.34 4.86
CA LYS A 100 7.43 -2.03 3.61
C LYS A 100 6.41 -1.75 2.51
N LEU A 101 5.12 -1.71 2.84
CA LEU A 101 4.06 -1.37 1.89
C LEU A 101 4.24 0.05 1.33
N THR A 102 4.64 1.01 2.15
CA THR A 102 4.94 2.38 1.70
C THR A 102 6.19 2.44 0.84
N ASP A 103 7.22 1.65 1.15
CA ASP A 103 8.43 1.57 0.33
C ASP A 103 8.14 0.99 -1.06
N LEU A 104 7.24 0.00 -1.16
CA LEU A 104 6.84 -0.59 -2.45
C LEU A 104 6.16 0.39 -3.41
N LEU A 105 5.64 1.52 -2.91
CA LEU A 105 5.07 2.55 -3.76
C LEU A 105 6.15 3.35 -4.50
N ARG A 106 7.36 3.44 -3.92
CA ARG A 106 8.47 4.19 -4.51
C ARG A 106 8.90 3.58 -5.86
N PRO A 107 9.44 4.39 -6.77
CA PRO A 107 10.09 3.84 -7.96
C PRO A 107 11.27 2.95 -7.53
N PRO A 108 11.54 1.84 -8.24
CA PRO A 108 12.69 1.00 -7.96
C PRO A 108 13.97 1.83 -8.09
N ALA A 109 14.83 1.79 -7.08
CA ALA A 109 16.14 2.43 -7.11
C ALA A 109 17.14 1.48 -7.79
N GLY A 110 17.48 1.70 -9.07
CA GLY A 110 18.48 0.86 -9.75
C GLY A 110 18.51 1.01 -11.26
N VAL A 111 19.73 1.01 -11.82
CA VAL A 111 20.06 1.22 -13.24
C VAL A 111 19.97 -0.11 -14.01
N HIS A 112 18.78 -0.67 -14.13
CA HIS A 112 18.54 -1.81 -15.01
C HIS A 112 17.26 -1.51 -15.80
N SER A 113 17.31 -1.61 -17.13
CA SER A 113 16.11 -1.48 -17.96
C SER A 113 15.20 -2.67 -17.68
N PRO A 114 14.10 -2.51 -16.92
CA PRO A 114 13.26 -3.63 -16.54
C PRO A 114 12.54 -4.17 -17.77
N THR A 115 12.27 -5.47 -17.78
CA THR A 115 11.41 -6.07 -18.82
C THR A 115 9.96 -5.59 -18.67
N ASP A 116 9.18 -5.62 -19.75
CA ASP A 116 7.74 -5.26 -19.72
C ASP A 116 6.95 -6.07 -18.69
N LEU A 117 7.33 -7.34 -18.50
CA LEU A 117 6.72 -8.22 -17.50
C LEU A 117 7.03 -7.75 -16.07
N GLU A 118 8.27 -7.33 -15.80
CA GLU A 118 8.67 -6.80 -14.49
C GLU A 118 7.99 -5.47 -14.20
N LEU A 119 7.84 -4.60 -15.21
CA LEU A 119 7.08 -3.36 -15.09
C LEU A 119 5.61 -3.62 -14.77
N THR A 120 5.00 -4.59 -15.45
CA THR A 120 3.60 -4.97 -15.20
C THR A 120 3.42 -5.52 -13.78
N LEU A 121 4.32 -6.39 -13.33
CA LEU A 121 4.30 -6.94 -11.98
C LEU A 121 4.54 -5.87 -10.92
N ALA A 122 5.50 -4.96 -11.13
CA ALA A 122 5.77 -3.85 -10.23
C ALA A 122 4.55 -2.92 -10.12
N ALA A 123 3.86 -2.64 -11.24
CA ALA A 123 2.62 -1.88 -11.24
C ALA A 123 1.52 -2.60 -10.43
N GLN A 124 1.37 -3.92 -10.60
CA GLN A 124 0.40 -4.70 -9.83
C GLN A 124 0.70 -4.69 -8.33
N VAL A 125 1.97 -4.85 -7.94
CA VAL A 125 2.42 -4.75 -6.55
C VAL A 125 2.05 -3.38 -5.97
N LYS A 126 2.28 -2.29 -6.72
CA LYS A 126 1.92 -0.93 -6.28
C LYS A 126 0.42 -0.74 -6.10
N ILE A 127 -0.38 -1.24 -7.04
CA ILE A 127 -1.85 -1.18 -6.97
C ILE A 127 -2.35 -1.94 -5.73
N ASN A 128 -1.87 -3.16 -5.53
CA ASN A 128 -2.25 -4.01 -4.40
C ASN A 128 -1.80 -3.38 -3.06
N ALA A 129 -0.56 -2.88 -2.97
CA ALA A 129 -0.04 -2.21 -1.79
C ALA A 129 -0.87 -0.95 -1.45
N THR A 130 -1.20 -0.14 -2.45
CA THR A 130 -2.06 1.04 -2.28
C THR A 130 -3.45 0.65 -1.78
N HIS A 131 -4.03 -0.43 -2.33
CA HIS A 131 -5.33 -0.93 -1.89
C HIS A 131 -5.31 -1.41 -0.44
N LEU A 132 -4.23 -2.10 -0.02
CA LEU A 132 -4.07 -2.55 1.35
C LEU A 132 -3.89 -1.36 2.30
N LEU A 133 -3.02 -0.40 1.98
CA LEU A 133 -2.82 0.82 2.76
C LEU A 133 -4.12 1.63 2.90
N LYS A 134 -4.90 1.75 1.81
CA LYS A 134 -6.24 2.36 1.83
C LYS A 134 -7.14 1.67 2.86
N THR A 135 -7.13 0.35 2.92
CA THR A 135 -7.96 -0.40 3.88
C THR A 135 -7.45 -0.25 5.31
N LEU A 136 -6.13 -0.29 5.50
CA LEU A 136 -5.51 -0.08 6.81
C LEU A 136 -5.76 1.32 7.36
N SER A 137 -5.77 2.36 6.53
CA SER A 137 -5.97 3.77 6.97
C SER A 137 -7.31 4.09 7.65
N GLN A 138 -8.21 3.10 7.78
CA GLN A 138 -9.51 3.23 8.42
C GLN A 138 -9.43 3.24 9.95
N THR A 139 -8.36 2.72 10.56
CA THR A 139 -8.18 2.76 12.02
C THR A 139 -7.15 3.83 12.43
N PRO A 140 -7.31 4.49 13.60
CA PRO A 140 -6.41 5.58 13.99
C PRO A 140 -4.93 5.18 14.12
N THR A 141 -4.66 3.96 14.62
CA THR A 141 -3.31 3.45 14.90
C THR A 141 -2.50 3.23 13.62
N THR A 142 -3.05 2.48 12.68
CA THR A 142 -2.45 2.26 11.35
C THR A 142 -2.39 3.55 10.55
N HIS A 143 -3.40 4.41 10.65
CA HIS A 143 -3.41 5.71 9.98
C HIS A 143 -2.20 6.55 10.37
N ALA A 144 -1.92 6.71 11.67
CA ALA A 144 -0.75 7.45 12.14
C ALA A 144 0.56 6.87 11.59
N THR A 145 0.67 5.54 11.62
CA THR A 145 1.84 4.81 11.10
C THR A 145 2.02 5.00 9.60
N ILE A 146 0.92 5.03 8.82
CA ILE A 146 0.98 5.30 7.37
C ILE A 146 1.50 6.71 7.13
N ILE A 147 1.02 7.71 7.88
CA ILE A 147 1.48 9.10 7.74
C ILE A 147 2.98 9.22 8.02
N GLU A 148 3.51 8.46 8.98
CA GLU A 148 4.93 8.49 9.34
C GLU A 148 5.84 7.91 8.26
N ASN A 149 5.37 6.87 7.55
CA ASN A 149 6.22 6.13 6.60
C ASN A 149 5.98 6.53 5.14
N LEU A 150 4.82 7.11 4.81
CA LEU A 150 4.42 7.40 3.44
C LEU A 150 5.08 8.67 2.91
N ASP A 151 5.80 8.53 1.78
CA ASP A 151 6.19 9.69 0.99
C ASP A 151 4.98 10.22 0.20
N ILE A 152 4.50 11.40 0.60
CA ILE A 152 3.34 12.05 -0.01
C ILE A 152 3.56 12.34 -1.50
N THR A 153 4.79 12.58 -1.96
CA THR A 153 5.05 12.80 -3.39
C THR A 153 4.75 11.56 -4.22
N VAL A 154 5.00 10.37 -3.67
CA VAL A 154 4.69 9.10 -4.31
C VAL A 154 3.17 8.90 -4.37
N LEU A 155 2.44 9.22 -3.30
CA LEU A 155 0.99 9.12 -3.30
C LEU A 155 0.35 10.07 -4.32
N LEU A 156 0.85 11.31 -4.44
CA LEU A 156 0.40 12.30 -5.42
C LEU A 156 0.54 11.77 -6.86
N ASN A 157 1.66 11.12 -7.18
CA ASN A 157 1.89 10.52 -8.50
C ASN A 157 0.89 9.40 -8.83
N LEU A 158 0.37 8.71 -7.81
CA LEU A 158 -0.60 7.61 -7.96
C LEU A 158 -2.06 8.09 -8.03
N LEU A 159 -2.37 9.35 -7.70
CA LEU A 159 -3.75 9.87 -7.71
C LEU A 159 -4.40 9.80 -9.09
N ASN A 160 -3.60 9.89 -10.15
CA ASN A 160 -4.07 9.79 -11.54
C ASN A 160 -4.49 8.39 -11.98
N SER A 161 -3.82 7.39 -11.43
CA SER A 161 -3.86 6.03 -11.97
C SER A 161 -4.57 5.05 -11.03
N SER A 162 -4.90 5.47 -9.81
CA SER A 162 -5.44 4.60 -8.77
C SER A 162 -6.58 5.23 -7.98
N SER A 163 -7.79 4.71 -8.14
CA SER A 163 -8.94 5.07 -7.29
C SER A 163 -8.69 4.74 -5.81
N SER A 164 -7.87 3.72 -5.53
CA SER A 164 -7.41 3.38 -4.19
C SER A 164 -6.48 4.45 -3.62
N ALA A 165 -5.62 5.07 -4.44
CA ALA A 165 -4.77 6.18 -4.01
C ALA A 165 -5.61 7.41 -3.62
N VAL A 166 -6.66 7.72 -4.41
CA VAL A 166 -7.60 8.81 -4.09
C VAL A 166 -8.33 8.54 -2.78
N LYS A 167 -8.78 7.30 -2.54
CA LYS A 167 -9.46 6.93 -1.29
C LYS A 167 -8.49 6.94 -0.09
N LEU A 168 -7.26 6.45 -0.26
CA LEU A 168 -6.22 6.53 0.77
C LEU A 168 -5.94 7.99 1.12
N TRP A 169 -5.75 8.85 0.12
CA TRP A 169 -5.57 10.29 0.30
C TRP A 169 -6.70 10.92 1.13
N LYS A 170 -7.96 10.62 0.78
CA LYS A 170 -9.11 11.09 1.56
C LYS A 170 -9.11 10.60 3.00
N ASN A 171 -8.81 9.32 3.23
CA ASN A 171 -8.75 8.76 4.58
C ASN A 171 -7.65 9.41 5.42
N LEU A 172 -6.48 9.68 4.82
CA LEU A 172 -5.35 10.33 5.48
C LEU A 172 -5.68 11.77 5.91
N LEU A 173 -6.53 12.47 5.14
CA LEU A 173 -6.96 13.82 5.47
C LEU A 173 -8.06 13.85 6.54
N ALA A 174 -9.04 12.93 6.45
CA ALA A 174 -10.24 12.96 7.28
C ALA A 174 -9.97 12.78 8.78
N ASN A 175 -8.97 11.98 9.15
CA ASN A 175 -8.75 11.62 10.56
C ASN A 175 -7.70 12.48 11.28
N ASN A 176 -6.93 13.32 10.58
CA ASN A 176 -5.89 14.13 11.24
C ASN A 176 -5.31 15.27 10.38
N GLU A 177 -6.18 16.14 9.83
CA GLU A 177 -5.81 17.23 8.91
C GLU A 177 -4.59 18.04 9.40
N ASN A 178 -4.59 18.49 10.66
CA ASN A 178 -3.49 19.28 11.21
C ASN A 178 -2.18 18.49 11.35
N THR A 179 -2.22 17.22 11.75
CA THR A 179 -1.01 16.41 11.95
C THR A 179 -0.40 15.97 10.61
N PHE A 180 -1.25 15.63 9.64
CA PHE A 180 -0.86 15.31 8.28
C PHE A 180 -0.27 16.52 7.56
N LEU A 181 -0.95 17.67 7.64
CA LEU A 181 -0.46 18.91 7.06
C LEU A 181 0.83 19.33 7.75
N ASN A 182 0.97 19.25 9.08
CA ASN A 182 2.16 19.72 9.79
C ASN A 182 3.47 19.00 9.42
N LYS A 183 3.40 17.75 8.95
CA LYS A 183 4.55 16.99 8.42
C LYS A 183 4.95 17.40 6.99
N LEU A 184 4.14 18.22 6.33
CA LEU A 184 4.40 18.71 4.98
C LEU A 184 5.18 20.03 4.99
N SER A 185 6.16 20.14 4.10
CA SER A 185 6.75 21.44 3.74
C SER A 185 5.63 22.41 3.29
N PRO A 186 5.77 23.74 3.49
CA PRO A 186 4.74 24.73 3.19
C PRO A 186 4.12 24.60 1.78
N HIS A 187 4.95 24.32 0.77
CA HIS A 187 4.47 24.10 -0.60
C HIS A 187 3.60 22.84 -0.76
N LYS A 188 4.00 21.73 -0.12
CA LYS A 188 3.22 20.49 -0.11
C LYS A 188 1.93 20.63 0.72
N LYS A 189 1.92 21.45 1.79
CA LYS A 189 0.70 21.80 2.54
C LYS A 189 -0.32 22.49 1.64
N GLN A 190 0.11 23.48 0.85
CA GLN A 190 -0.78 24.18 -0.09
C GLN A 190 -1.36 23.24 -1.15
N ILE A 191 -0.54 22.34 -1.71
CA ILE A 191 -1.05 21.29 -2.61
C ILE A 191 -2.07 20.41 -1.89
N ALA A 192 -1.75 19.94 -0.68
CA ALA A 192 -2.63 19.06 0.06
C ALA A 192 -3.98 19.72 0.38
N LEU A 193 -3.97 20.98 0.84
CA LEU A 193 -5.15 21.80 1.08
C LEU A 193 -5.94 22.06 -0.22
N SER A 194 -5.27 22.37 -1.33
CA SER A 194 -5.96 22.59 -2.62
C SER A 194 -6.69 21.33 -3.13
N LEU A 195 -6.16 20.14 -2.80
CA LEU A 195 -6.78 18.85 -3.10
C LEU A 195 -7.95 18.53 -2.15
N ILE A 196 -8.00 19.11 -0.94
CA ILE A 196 -9.12 18.99 0.01
C ILE A 196 -10.34 19.77 -0.48
N TYR A 197 -10.15 21.04 -0.87
CA TYR A 197 -11.27 21.94 -1.17
C TYR A 197 -11.82 21.81 -2.60
N HIS A 198 -11.10 21.14 -3.51
CA HIS A 198 -11.56 20.96 -4.89
C HIS A 198 -11.37 19.53 -5.44
N PRO A 199 -12.19 18.56 -5.00
CA PRO A 199 -12.08 17.15 -5.42
C PRO A 199 -12.31 16.92 -6.93
N LYS A 200 -13.06 17.81 -7.62
CA LYS A 200 -13.23 17.77 -9.08
C LYS A 200 -11.99 18.28 -9.84
N LEU A 201 -11.23 19.18 -9.23
CA LEU A 201 -9.94 19.61 -9.75
C LEU A 201 -8.92 18.47 -9.64
N CYS A 202 -9.00 17.55 -8.66
CA CYS A 202 -8.07 16.42 -8.52
C CYS A 202 -7.93 15.53 -9.76
N VAL A 203 -9.00 15.29 -10.53
CA VAL A 203 -8.95 14.47 -11.76
C VAL A 203 -8.31 15.23 -12.94
N LEU A 204 -8.50 16.56 -12.98
CA LEU A 204 -7.98 17.43 -14.05
C LEU A 204 -6.56 17.95 -13.78
N LEU A 205 -6.24 18.20 -12.51
CA LEU A 205 -4.97 18.66 -12.01
C LEU A 205 -3.95 17.53 -12.10
N ALA A 206 -4.25 16.37 -11.55
CA ALA A 206 -3.31 15.27 -11.60
C ALA A 206 -2.95 14.92 -13.07
N ALA A 207 -3.87 14.99 -14.03
CA ALA A 207 -3.63 14.73 -15.46
C ALA A 207 -2.76 15.77 -16.19
N LYS A 208 -2.51 16.97 -15.63
CA LYS A 208 -1.77 18.08 -16.28
C LYS A 208 -0.62 18.67 -15.45
N LEU A 209 -0.43 18.27 -14.19
CA LEU A 209 0.40 18.97 -13.20
C LEU A 209 1.76 18.31 -12.89
N MET A 210 2.77 18.44 -13.75
CA MET A 210 4.15 18.40 -13.23
C MET A 210 5.10 19.45 -13.80
N ARG A 211 4.64 20.40 -14.63
CA ARG A 211 5.51 21.51 -15.06
C ARG A 211 4.81 22.85 -15.29
N ARG A 212 3.60 22.85 -15.86
CA ARG A 212 2.95 24.09 -16.33
C ARG A 212 2.26 24.93 -15.25
N TRP A 213 1.91 24.36 -14.10
CA TRP A 213 1.11 25.05 -13.09
C TRP A 213 1.88 25.54 -11.88
N TRP A 214 3.19 25.27 -11.76
CA TRP A 214 3.99 26.01 -10.77
C TRP A 214 3.87 27.53 -11.02
N LEU A 215 3.90 27.92 -12.29
CA LEU A 215 3.74 29.32 -12.71
C LEU A 215 2.29 29.83 -12.54
N GLN A 216 1.28 29.02 -12.89
CA GLN A 216 -0.13 29.44 -12.80
C GLN A 216 -0.68 29.42 -11.37
N ALA A 217 -0.25 28.47 -10.53
CA ALA A 217 -0.62 28.43 -9.12
C ALA A 217 0.03 29.58 -8.34
N LYS A 218 1.27 29.97 -8.67
CA LYS A 218 1.92 31.16 -8.14
C LYS A 218 1.12 32.43 -8.46
N ASP A 219 0.69 32.60 -9.71
CA ASP A 219 -0.12 33.75 -10.13
C ASP A 219 -1.51 33.77 -9.48
N PHE A 220 -2.14 32.62 -9.30
CA PHE A 220 -3.47 32.53 -8.69
C PHE A 220 -3.44 32.78 -7.18
N ILE A 221 -2.44 32.23 -6.48
CA ILE A 221 -2.24 32.45 -5.03
C ILE A 221 -1.94 33.93 -4.74
N GLN A 222 -1.16 34.61 -5.60
CA GLN A 222 -0.91 36.05 -5.47
C GLN A 222 -2.16 36.92 -5.65
N ARG A 223 -3.15 36.48 -6.43
CA ARG A 223 -4.38 37.25 -6.71
C ARG A 223 -5.47 37.09 -5.66
N HIS A 224 -5.38 36.07 -4.82
CA HIS A 224 -6.45 35.71 -3.89
C HIS A 224 -6.01 35.61 -2.42
N LEU A 225 -4.76 35.98 -2.11
CA LEU A 225 -4.34 36.24 -0.74
C LEU A 225 -4.82 37.62 -0.28
N PRO A 226 -5.27 37.77 0.97
CA PRO A 226 -5.61 39.07 1.54
C PRO A 226 -4.36 39.97 1.59
N PRO A 227 -4.53 41.30 1.44
CA PRO A 227 -3.41 42.24 1.43
C PRO A 227 -2.63 42.15 2.75
N GLY A 228 -1.33 41.83 2.64
CA GLY A 228 -0.42 41.66 3.78
C GLY A 228 0.23 40.28 3.88
N TYR A 229 -0.26 39.26 3.17
CA TYR A 229 0.39 37.96 3.10
C TYR A 229 1.42 37.91 1.96
N THR A 230 2.71 37.95 2.31
CA THR A 230 3.80 37.61 1.39
C THR A 230 4.18 36.14 1.57
N PRO A 231 4.02 35.28 0.55
CA PRO A 231 4.55 33.93 0.63
C PRO A 231 6.08 34.00 0.57
N ILE A 232 6.76 33.55 1.62
CA ILE A 232 8.21 33.31 1.58
C ILE A 232 8.42 32.06 0.70
N LEU A 233 8.69 32.30 -0.57
CA LEU A 233 9.04 31.28 -1.56
C LEU A 233 10.57 31.19 -1.58
N GLY A 234 11.11 30.19 -0.86
CA GLY A 234 12.47 29.68 -1.05
C GLY A 234 12.48 28.57 -2.09
#